data_AF-A0A562E5T7-F1
#
_entry.id   AF-A0A562E5T7-F1
#
_cell.length_a   1.000
_cell.length_b   1.000
_cell.length_c   1.000
_cell.angle_alpha   90.00
_cell.angle_beta   90.00
_cell.angle_gamma   90.00
#
_symmetry.space_group_name_H-M   'P 1'
#
loop_
_entity.id
_entity.type
_entity.pdbx_description
1 polymer ?
#
loop_
_entity_poly.entity_id
_entity_poly.type
_entity_poly.pdbx_seq_one_letter_code
_entity_poly.pdbx_strand_id
1 'polypeptide(L)'
;MYAQRTLPESELSALRDVAVTVAREAASYVRARRVELFGPPGSGEAARVGTKSTVTDPVTAADTESEELIRRRLTELRPGDAFLGEETGADGGTSTAGSGVV
;
A
#
# COMPACT_ATOMS: atom_id res chain seq x y z
N MET A 1 -10.97 -12.59 27.32
CA MET A 1 -10.25 -11.48 27.98
C MET A 1 -9.02 -11.20 27.13
N TYR A 2 -9.03 -10.16 26.28
CA TYR A 2 -7.87 -9.83 25.44
C TYR A 2 -6.94 -8.94 26.26
N ALA A 3 -5.72 -9.42 26.53
CA ALA A 3 -4.68 -8.59 27.13
C ALA A 3 -4.25 -7.55 26.09
N GLN A 4 -4.40 -6.26 26.41
CA GLN A 4 -3.81 -5.22 25.58
C GLN A 4 -2.29 -5.37 25.67
N ARG A 5 -1.66 -5.76 24.56
CA ARG A 5 -0.21 -5.85 24.48
C ARG A 5 0.36 -4.44 24.35
N THR A 6 1.04 -3.96 25.38
CA THR A 6 1.84 -2.73 25.29
C THR A 6 3.15 -3.05 24.57
N LEU A 7 3.42 -2.39 23.44
CA LEU A 7 4.68 -2.52 22.72
C LEU A 7 5.72 -1.56 23.33
N PRO A 8 7.00 -1.96 23.46
CA PRO A 8 8.06 -1.06 23.90
C PRO A 8 8.30 0.05 22.87
N GLU A 9 8.71 1.23 23.32
CA GLU A 9 8.94 2.41 22.45
C GLU A 9 9.94 2.13 21.32
N SER A 10 10.96 1.30 21.57
CA SER A 10 11.92 0.88 20.55
C SER A 10 11.27 0.06 19.43
N GLU A 11 10.29 -0.79 19.75
CA GLU A 11 9.54 -1.57 18.76
C GLU A 11 8.58 -0.66 17.98
N LEU A 12 7.91 0.28 18.65
CA LEU A 12 7.07 1.28 17.99
C LEU A 12 7.87 2.16 17.01
N SER A 13 9.08 2.59 17.40
CA SER A 13 9.96 3.35 16.52
C SER A 13 10.38 2.53 15.31
N ALA A 14 10.75 1.26 15.49
CA ALA A 14 11.11 0.39 14.38
C ALA A 14 9.95 0.15 13.41
N LEU A 15 8.73 -0.06 13.93
CA LEU A 15 7.52 -0.19 13.11
C LEU A 15 7.23 1.09 12.31
N ARG A 16 7.39 2.25 12.95
CA ARG A 16 7.24 3.55 12.27
C ARG A 16 8.25 3.71 11.13
N ASP A 17 9.51 3.35 11.35
CA ASP A 17 10.55 3.50 10.34
C ASP A 17 10.29 2.58 9.12
N VAL A 18 9.81 1.36 9.35
CA VAL A 18 9.32 0.47 8.30
C VAL A 18 8.16 1.10 7.55
N ALA A 19 7.13 1.58 8.27
CA ALA A 19 5.95 2.19 7.64
C ALA A 19 6.31 3.40 6.77
N VAL A 20 7.18 4.28 7.25
CA VAL A 20 7.65 5.45 6.49
C VAL A 20 8.42 5.03 5.25
N THR A 21 9.26 4.00 5.35
CA THR A 21 10.04 3.47 4.22
C THR A 21 9.10 2.95 3.13
N VAL A 22 8.20 2.04 3.49
CA VAL A 22 7.25 1.43 2.55
C VAL A 22 6.33 2.48 1.93
N ALA A 23 5.83 3.44 2.71
CA ALA A 23 4.99 4.53 2.20
C ALA A 23 5.73 5.43 1.19
N ARG A 24 7.02 5.69 1.39
CA ARG A 24 7.83 6.48 0.45
C ARG A 24 8.07 5.74 -0.86
N GLU A 25 8.32 4.44 -0.78
CA GLU A 25 8.49 3.57 -1.96
C GLU A 25 7.19 3.52 -2.77
N ALA A 26 6.05 3.25 -2.13
CA ALA A 26 4.74 3.26 -2.75
C ALA A 26 4.40 4.62 -3.38
N ALA A 27 4.63 5.73 -2.66
CA ALA A 27 4.38 7.07 -3.21
C ALA A 27 5.27 7.41 -4.41
N SER A 28 6.49 6.89 -4.46
CA SER A 28 7.38 7.05 -5.61
C SER A 28 6.89 6.25 -6.80
N TYR A 29 6.40 5.03 -6.57
CA TYR A 29 5.78 4.18 -7.58
C TYR A 29 4.53 4.83 -8.20
N VAL A 30 3.58 5.25 -7.37
CA VAL A 30 2.34 5.91 -7.82
C VAL A 30 2.64 7.18 -8.62
N ARG A 31 3.66 7.96 -8.22
CA ARG A 31 4.09 9.14 -8.99
C ARG A 31 4.60 8.76 -10.38
N ALA A 32 5.41 7.72 -10.52
CA ALA A 32 5.89 7.23 -11.80
C ALA A 32 4.73 6.72 -12.67
N ARG A 33 3.87 5.86 -12.11
CA ARG A 33 2.69 5.32 -12.79
C ARG A 33 1.73 6.38 -13.26
N ARG A 34 1.49 7.43 -12.46
CA ARG A 34 0.63 8.54 -12.86
C ARG A 34 1.15 9.26 -14.11
N VAL A 35 2.47 9.42 -14.24
CA VAL A 35 3.08 10.02 -15.44
C VAL A 35 2.93 9.09 -16.65
N GLU A 36 3.07 7.78 -16.46
CA GLU A 36 2.86 6.78 -17.52
C GLU A 36 1.40 6.74 -18.00
N LEU A 37 0.44 6.81 -17.07
CA LEU A 37 -0.99 6.70 -17.35
C LEU A 37 -1.60 8.01 -17.88
N PHE A 38 -1.14 9.17 -17.40
CA PHE A 38 -1.80 10.47 -17.65
C PHE A 38 -0.88 11.54 -18.26
N GLY A 39 0.40 11.23 -18.50
CA GLY A 39 1.38 12.20 -18.95
C GLY A 39 1.90 13.13 -17.83
N PRO A 40 2.85 14.03 -18.15
CA PRO A 40 3.41 14.94 -17.17
C PRO A 40 2.36 15.88 -16.55
N PRO A 41 2.51 16.26 -15.27
CA PRO A 41 1.57 17.16 -14.63
C PRO A 41 1.51 18.50 -15.37
N GLY A 42 0.31 18.89 -15.82
CA GLY A 42 0.09 20.13 -16.59
C GLY A 42 0.01 19.94 -18.11
N SER A 43 0.35 18.77 -18.66
CA SER A 43 -0.10 18.42 -20.01
C SER A 43 -1.56 18.04 -19.93
N GLY A 44 -2.48 18.85 -20.46
CA GLY A 44 -3.92 18.58 -20.53
C GLY A 44 -4.30 17.36 -21.39
N GLU A 45 -3.41 16.38 -21.54
CA GLU A 45 -3.55 15.17 -22.35
C GLU A 45 -4.21 14.01 -21.58
N ALA A 46 -4.92 14.33 -20.49
CA ALA A 46 -5.83 13.42 -19.79
C ALA A 46 -6.97 12.87 -20.68
N ALA A 47 -7.09 13.34 -21.92
CA ALA A 47 -8.21 13.06 -22.83
C ALA A 47 -8.05 11.82 -23.74
N ARG A 48 -6.91 11.12 -23.75
CA ARG A 48 -6.67 10.03 -24.73
C ARG A 48 -6.65 8.60 -24.17
N VAL A 49 -6.89 8.41 -22.87
CA VAL A 49 -7.08 7.06 -22.26
C VAL A 49 -8.57 6.70 -22.15
N GLY A 50 -9.45 7.46 -22.81
CA GLY A 50 -10.89 7.16 -22.87
C GLY A 50 -11.30 6.11 -23.93
N THR A 51 -10.42 5.64 -24.82
CA THR A 51 -10.85 4.83 -25.98
C THR A 51 -9.81 3.81 -26.46
N LYS A 52 -9.39 2.92 -25.58
CA LYS A 52 -8.99 1.52 -25.90
C LYS A 52 -8.86 0.74 -24.59
N SER A 53 -9.99 0.37 -24.02
CA SER A 53 -10.52 -1.01 -24.13
C SER A 53 -9.91 -2.01 -23.14
N THR A 54 -9.92 -1.66 -21.85
CA THR A 54 -10.31 -2.60 -20.79
C THR A 54 -11.06 -1.83 -19.71
N VAL A 55 -12.08 -2.44 -19.11
CA VAL A 55 -13.07 -1.86 -18.17
C VAL A 55 -12.49 -1.45 -16.80
N THR A 56 -11.20 -1.65 -16.57
CA THR A 56 -10.52 -1.30 -15.32
C THR A 56 -10.06 0.14 -15.33
N ASP A 57 -10.59 0.93 -14.40
CA ASP A 57 -10.19 2.30 -14.13
C ASP A 57 -8.66 2.36 -13.93
N PRO A 58 -7.91 3.19 -14.69
CA PRO A 58 -6.46 3.33 -14.53
C PRO A 58 -6.05 3.70 -13.09
N VAL A 59 -6.96 4.30 -12.32
CA VAL A 59 -6.75 4.55 -10.89
C VAL A 59 -6.73 3.24 -10.10
N THR A 60 -7.72 2.36 -10.32
CA THR A 60 -7.78 1.03 -9.69
C THR A 60 -6.53 0.19 -10.00
N ALA A 61 -5.99 0.27 -11.21
CA ALA A 61 -4.75 -0.42 -11.55
C ALA A 61 -3.55 0.10 -10.74
N ALA A 62 -3.38 1.43 -10.63
CA ALA A 62 -2.31 2.02 -9.84
C ALA A 62 -2.45 1.71 -8.33
N ASP A 63 -3.68 1.65 -7.83
CA ASP A 63 -3.98 1.31 -6.43
C ASP A 63 -3.67 -0.17 -6.13
N THR A 64 -4.07 -1.10 -7.00
CA THR A 64 -3.77 -2.54 -6.87
C THR A 64 -2.26 -2.78 -6.90
N GLU A 65 -1.54 -2.19 -7.86
CA GLU A 65 -0.10 -2.35 -7.98
C GLU A 65 0.66 -1.73 -6.78
N SER A 66 0.16 -0.62 -6.24
CA SER A 66 0.69 -0.01 -5.03
C SER A 66 0.47 -0.92 -3.81
N GLU A 67 -0.71 -1.54 -3.67
CA GLU A 67 -0.97 -2.50 -2.59
C GLU A 67 -0.05 -3.73 -2.68
N GLU A 68 0.14 -4.29 -3.87
CA GLU A 68 1.06 -5.42 -4.09
C GLU A 68 2.49 -5.07 -3.71
N LEU A 69 2.95 -3.86 -4.04
CA LEU A 69 4.26 -3.35 -3.65
C LEU A 69 4.38 -3.29 -2.12
N ILE A 70 3.39 -2.67 -1.45
CA ILE A 70 3.38 -2.53 0.01
C ILE A 70 3.43 -3.90 0.66
N ARG A 71 2.58 -4.84 0.22
CA ARG A 71 2.54 -6.21 0.72
C ARG A 71 3.89 -6.90 0.58
N ARG A 72 4.50 -6.87 -0.60
CA ARG A 72 5.82 -7.48 -0.83
C ARG A 72 6.88 -6.92 0.12
N ARG A 73 6.93 -5.60 0.28
CA ARG A 73 7.92 -4.94 1.13
C ARG A 73 7.71 -5.25 2.61
N LEU A 74 6.46 -5.34 3.06
CA LEU A 74 6.15 -5.78 4.42
C LEU A 74 6.51 -7.26 4.63
N THR A 75 6.28 -8.15 3.67
CA THR A 75 6.72 -9.55 3.77
C THR A 75 8.25 -9.66 3.86
N GLU A 76 9.00 -8.82 3.14
CA GLU A 76 10.47 -8.81 3.19
C GLU A 76 11.02 -8.24 4.51
N LEU A 77 10.45 -7.12 5.00
CA LEU A 77 10.93 -6.42 6.19
C LEU A 77 10.38 -7.01 7.50
N ARG A 78 9.21 -7.64 7.42
CA ARG A 78 8.39 -8.09 8.55
C ARG A 78 7.65 -9.41 8.20
N PRO A 79 8.36 -10.50 7.88
CA PRO A 79 7.76 -11.75 7.39
C PRO A 79 6.77 -12.45 8.36
N GLY A 80 6.74 -12.05 9.63
CA GLY A 80 5.81 -12.60 10.63
C GLY A 80 4.52 -11.80 10.81
N ASP A 81 4.41 -10.62 10.20
CA ASP A 81 3.23 -9.76 10.34
C ASP A 81 2.16 -10.14 9.31
N ALA A 82 0.88 -10.08 9.68
CA ALA A 82 -0.22 -10.23 8.72
C ALA A 82 -0.45 -8.93 7.95
N PHE A 83 -1.00 -9.10 6.75
CA PHE A 83 -1.38 -8.00 5.89
C PHE A 83 -2.90 -7.92 5.77
N LEU A 84 -3.44 -6.72 5.93
CA LEU A 84 -4.84 -6.39 5.66
C LEU A 84 -4.85 -5.26 4.64
N GLY A 85 -5.17 -5.61 3.39
CA GLY A 85 -5.31 -4.66 2.27
C GLY A 85 -6.75 -4.25 2.03
N GLU A 86 -6.92 -3.14 1.31
CA GLU A 86 -8.22 -2.67 0.83
C GLU A 86 -8.68 -3.51 -0.36
N GLU A 87 -7.77 -3.79 -1.29
CA GLU A 87 -8.07 -4.47 -2.57
C GLU A 87 -8.05 -5.99 -2.42
N THR A 88 -7.12 -6.54 -1.64
CA THR A 88 -6.92 -7.99 -1.51
C THR A 88 -7.52 -8.58 -0.22
N GLY A 89 -8.00 -7.74 0.71
CA GLY A 89 -8.47 -8.19 2.02
C GLY A 89 -7.36 -8.72 2.95
N ALA A 90 -7.74 -9.50 3.96
CA ALA A 90 -6.80 -10.08 4.93
C ALA A 90 -6.12 -11.33 4.38
N ASP A 91 -4.79 -11.39 4.42
CA ASP A 91 -4.03 -12.59 4.05
C ASP A 91 -3.21 -13.13 5.23
N GLY A 92 -3.17 -14.46 5.32
CA GLY A 92 -2.99 -15.29 6.53
C GLY A 92 -1.65 -15.24 7.28
N GLY A 93 -1.22 -14.05 7.71
CA GLY A 93 -0.27 -13.91 8.82
C GLY A 93 -1.00 -13.82 10.17
N THR A 94 -0.28 -14.03 11.28
CA THR A 94 -0.81 -13.74 12.62
C THR A 94 -0.33 -12.36 13.04
N SER A 95 -1.09 -11.31 12.71
CA SER A 95 -0.77 -9.96 13.21
C SER A 95 -1.08 -9.92 14.70
N THR A 96 -0.04 -9.77 15.50
CA THR A 96 -0.18 -9.57 16.95
C THR A 96 -0.50 -8.12 17.33
N ALA A 97 -0.72 -7.25 16.34
CA ALA A 97 -1.28 -5.93 16.54
C ALA A 97 -2.80 -6.04 16.68
N GLY A 98 -3.29 -5.82 17.90
CA GLY A 98 -4.71 -5.93 18.24
C GLY A 98 -5.59 -5.13 17.28
N SER A 99 -6.49 -5.84 16.61
CA SER A 99 -7.56 -5.28 15.80
C SER A 99 -8.37 -4.27 16.64
N GLY A 100 -8.15 -2.98 16.36
CA GLY A 100 -8.92 -1.88 16.90
C GLY A 100 -10.09 -1.60 15.97
N VAL A 101 -11.26 -2.10 16.35
CA VAL A 101 -12.55 -1.67 15.80
C VAL A 101 -12.82 -0.24 16.28
N VAL A 102 -13.13 0.66 15.35
CA VAL A 102 -13.93 1.88 15.59
C VAL A 102 -15.25 1.76 14.86
#